data_AF-A0A561TAW0-F1
#
_entry.id   AF-A0A561TAW0-F1
#
_cell.length_a   1.000
_cell.length_b   1.000
_cell.length_c   1.000
_cell.angle_alpha   90.00
_cell.angle_beta   90.00
_cell.angle_gamma   90.00
#
_symmetry.space_group_name_H-M   'P 1'
#
loop_
_entity.id
_entity.type
_entity.pdbx_description
1 polymer ?
#
loop_
_entity_poly.entity_id
_entity_poly.type
_entity_poly.pdbx_seq_one_letter_code
_entity_poly.pdbx_strand_id
1 'polypeptide(L)'
;MTRPLTAAQRRVVDAADPGTGRLRGTPAQLAALVKRGLAFRHPRPPHDHFLTPAGHRERTAEAAAPEPVEAPAATGVFAARVGGEDPAPESGPARLREVRGAWQGLLELRRMTNPDGATDRPCGWERAHLVRAAALALEAAGHRPATEGEGGYRVRETPQPEAVAVYGPDGGALRACAATLEGAGWQVGEYTEPRTRTRYLLASPRRK
;
A
#
# COMPACT_ATOMS: atom_id res chain seq x y z
N MET A 1 24.87 1.91 22.30
CA MET A 1 25.72 1.79 21.10
C MET A 1 25.94 0.30 20.80
N THR A 2 24.99 -0.35 20.14
CA THR A 2 25.08 -1.79 19.84
C THR A 2 25.92 -1.98 18.59
N ARG A 3 27.08 -2.65 18.72
CA ARG A 3 28.01 -2.91 17.60
C ARG A 3 27.26 -3.63 16.46
N PRO A 4 27.41 -3.22 15.18
CA PRO A 4 26.72 -3.85 14.06
C PRO A 4 27.00 -5.36 13.97
N LEU A 5 26.06 -6.12 13.41
CA LEU A 5 26.23 -7.56 13.18
C LEU A 5 27.37 -7.81 12.19
N THR A 6 28.15 -8.87 12.44
CA THR A 6 29.13 -9.31 11.44
C THR A 6 28.41 -9.97 10.27
N ALA A 7 29.01 -9.96 9.07
CA ALA A 7 28.43 -10.60 7.88
C ALA A 7 28.10 -12.09 8.10
N ALA A 8 28.91 -12.80 8.90
CA ALA A 8 28.65 -14.19 9.26
C ALA A 8 27.44 -14.35 10.20
N GLN A 9 27.25 -13.43 11.15
CA GLN A 9 26.09 -13.45 12.06
C GLN A 9 24.80 -13.10 11.30
N ARG A 10 24.87 -12.12 10.39
CA ARG A 10 23.76 -11.71 9.53
C ARG A 10 23.23 -12.89 8.71
N ARG A 11 24.10 -13.61 8.00
CA ARG A 11 23.71 -14.81 7.23
C ARG A 11 22.98 -15.87 8.06
N VAL A 12 23.38 -16.07 9.33
CA VAL A 12 22.74 -17.04 10.23
C VAL A 12 21.35 -16.56 10.68
N VAL A 13 21.17 -15.25 10.92
CA VAL A 13 19.88 -14.64 11.28
C VAL A 13 18.92 -14.66 10.08
N ASP A 14 19.41 -14.38 8.88
CA ASP A 14 18.59 -14.32 7.67
C ASP A 14 18.13 -15.72 7.22
N ALA A 15 19.00 -16.71 7.40
CA ALA A 15 18.73 -18.12 7.11
C ALA A 15 17.87 -18.82 8.19
N ALA A 16 17.40 -18.10 9.22
CA ALA A 16 16.53 -18.66 10.23
C ALA A 16 15.22 -19.19 9.62
N ASP A 17 14.72 -20.31 10.14
CA ASP A 17 13.47 -20.91 9.69
C ASP A 17 12.31 -19.88 9.74
N PRO A 18 11.57 -19.65 8.64
CA PRO A 18 10.56 -18.60 8.60
C PRO A 18 9.36 -18.82 9.53
N GLY A 19 8.99 -20.08 9.79
CA GLY A 19 7.81 -20.41 10.60
C GLY A 19 8.12 -20.49 12.10
N THR A 20 9.32 -20.91 12.45
CA THR A 20 9.70 -21.22 13.85
C THR A 20 10.82 -20.32 14.40
N GLY A 21 11.54 -19.61 13.53
CA GLY A 21 12.71 -18.82 13.93
C GLY A 21 13.92 -19.68 14.33
N ARG A 22 13.92 -20.98 14.02
CA ARG A 22 15.02 -21.90 14.35
C ARG A 22 16.28 -21.53 13.57
N LEU A 23 17.40 -21.47 14.29
CA LEU A 23 18.71 -21.16 13.75
C LEU A 23 19.51 -22.44 13.47
N ARG A 24 20.30 -22.40 12.40
CA ARG A 24 21.30 -23.41 12.05
C ARG A 24 22.64 -22.72 11.84
N GLY A 25 23.69 -23.27 12.41
CA GLY A 25 25.03 -22.69 12.33
C GLY A 25 26.02 -23.41 13.23
N THR A 26 27.28 -22.96 13.22
CA THR A 26 28.29 -23.51 14.11
C THR A 26 28.01 -23.11 15.56
N PRO A 27 28.44 -23.91 16.57
CA PRO A 27 28.22 -23.58 17.98
C PRO A 27 28.73 -22.18 18.37
N ALA A 28 29.85 -21.75 17.78
CA ALA A 28 30.42 -20.42 18.01
C ALA A 28 29.54 -19.28 17.47
N GLN A 29 28.92 -19.47 16.30
CA GLN A 29 27.99 -18.49 15.73
C GLN A 29 26.73 -18.36 16.58
N LEU A 30 26.16 -19.49 17.00
CA LEU A 30 24.95 -19.52 17.82
C LEU A 30 25.19 -18.93 19.22
N ALA A 31 26.31 -19.27 19.86
CA ALA A 31 26.69 -18.70 21.15
C ALA A 31 26.91 -17.18 21.07
N ALA A 32 27.48 -16.67 19.97
CA ALA A 32 27.67 -15.24 19.78
C ALA A 32 26.34 -14.48 19.61
N LEU A 33 25.33 -15.09 18.97
CA LEU A 33 23.99 -14.52 18.86
C LEU A 33 23.25 -14.54 20.20
N VAL A 34 23.41 -15.60 21.00
CA VAL A 34 22.86 -15.69 22.36
C VAL A 34 23.47 -14.62 23.27
N LYS A 35 24.80 -14.42 23.22
CA LYS A 35 25.49 -13.37 23.99
C LYS A 35 24.99 -11.96 23.66
N ARG A 36 24.48 -11.75 22.43
CA ARG A 36 23.90 -10.50 21.97
C ARG A 36 22.40 -10.37 22.23
N GLY A 37 21.77 -11.38 22.83
CA GLY A 37 20.33 -11.41 23.10
C GLY A 37 19.45 -11.57 21.86
N LEU A 38 20.04 -11.95 20.71
CA LEU A 38 19.32 -12.11 19.44
C LEU A 38 18.81 -13.54 19.24
N ALA A 39 19.36 -14.49 20.00
CA ALA A 39 18.93 -15.88 20.01
C ALA A 39 18.84 -16.39 21.45
N PHE A 40 18.08 -17.45 21.66
CA PHE A 40 18.09 -18.21 22.90
C PHE A 40 18.22 -19.71 22.60
N ARG A 41 18.77 -20.44 23.57
CA ARG A 41 18.90 -21.91 23.51
C ARG A 41 17.72 -22.56 24.22
N HIS A 42 17.05 -23.49 23.55
CA HIS A 42 15.90 -24.17 24.12
C HIS A 42 16.32 -25.12 25.26
N PRO A 43 15.60 -25.14 26.40
CA PRO A 43 15.99 -25.93 27.57
C PRO A 43 15.81 -27.44 27.35
N ARG A 44 14.89 -27.86 26.47
CA ARG A 44 14.69 -29.28 26.15
C ARG A 44 15.68 -29.76 25.08
N PRO A 45 16.22 -31.00 25.19
CA PRO A 45 16.91 -31.68 24.10
C PRO A 45 16.06 -31.65 22.80
N PRO A 46 16.67 -31.43 21.62
CA PRO A 46 18.11 -31.42 21.32
C PRO A 46 18.82 -30.07 21.57
N HIS A 47 18.22 -29.15 22.33
CA HIS A 47 18.75 -27.82 22.63
C HIS A 47 18.99 -26.92 21.41
N ASP A 48 17.98 -26.89 20.54
CA ASP A 48 17.97 -26.01 19.38
C ASP A 48 18.01 -24.53 19.77
N HIS A 49 18.50 -23.70 18.85
CA HIS A 49 18.59 -22.25 19.03
C HIS A 49 17.50 -21.57 18.20
N PHE A 50 16.86 -20.56 18.78
CA PHE A 50 15.77 -19.83 18.15
C PHE A 50 16.01 -18.33 18.27
N LEU A 51 15.51 -17.57 17.30
CA LEU A 51 15.52 -16.12 17.36
C LEU A 51 14.68 -15.61 18.53
N THR A 52 15.15 -14.55 19.17
CA THR A 52 14.34 -13.75 20.11
C THR A 52 13.53 -12.70 19.32
N PRO A 53 12.55 -12.02 19.93
CA PRO A 53 11.90 -10.87 19.29
C PRO A 53 12.88 -9.79 18.82
N ALA A 54 14.01 -9.59 19.52
CA ALA A 54 15.07 -8.69 19.07
C ALA A 54 15.78 -9.22 17.82
N GLY A 55 16.08 -10.52 17.75
CA GLY A 55 16.62 -11.17 16.54
C GLY A 55 15.68 -11.08 15.34
N HIS A 56 14.37 -11.23 15.55
CA HIS A 56 13.37 -11.01 14.51
C HIS A 56 13.35 -9.57 14.01
N ARG A 57 13.45 -8.58 14.90
CA ARG A 57 13.55 -7.16 14.49
C ARG A 57 14.80 -6.88 13.68
N GLU A 58 15.95 -7.43 14.07
CA GLU A 58 17.20 -7.28 13.29
C GLU A 58 17.10 -7.93 11.91
N ARG A 59 16.39 -9.06 11.78
CA ARG A 59 16.10 -9.71 10.49
C ARG A 59 15.24 -8.83 9.59
N THR A 60 14.24 -8.15 10.14
CA THR A 60 13.29 -7.32 9.37
C THR A 60 13.81 -5.90 9.11
N ALA A 61 14.55 -5.30 10.05
CA ALA A 61 14.99 -3.90 9.99
C ALA A 61 15.94 -3.61 8.82
N GLU A 62 16.68 -4.60 8.33
CA GLU A 62 17.58 -4.43 7.17
C GLU A 62 16.92 -4.80 5.83
N ALA A 63 15.80 -5.56 5.84
CA ALA A 63 14.92 -5.64 4.67
C ALA A 63 14.20 -4.30 4.39
N ALA A 64 14.32 -3.34 5.32
CA ALA A 64 13.73 -2.01 5.28
C ALA A 64 14.81 -0.90 5.37
N ALA A 65 15.80 -0.93 4.46
CA ALA A 65 16.47 0.29 4.07
C ALA A 65 15.57 1.02 3.05
N PRO A 66 15.14 2.27 3.27
CA PRO A 66 14.27 2.96 2.34
C PRO A 66 15.11 3.50 1.18
N GLU A 67 15.25 2.70 0.12
CA GLU A 67 15.48 3.26 -1.21
C GLU A 67 14.19 3.98 -1.66
N PRO A 68 14.27 5.10 -2.39
CA PRO A 68 13.10 5.72 -2.99
C PRO A 68 12.38 4.65 -3.82
N VAL A 69 11.15 4.33 -3.45
CA VAL A 69 10.34 3.34 -4.16
C VAL A 69 9.97 3.93 -5.51
N GLU A 70 10.82 3.73 -6.52
CA GLU A 70 10.30 3.50 -7.86
C GLU A 70 9.44 2.25 -7.75
N ALA A 71 8.13 2.43 -7.94
CA ALA A 71 7.16 1.37 -7.87
C ALA A 71 7.60 0.21 -8.79
N PRO A 72 7.64 -1.04 -8.29
CA PRO A 72 7.97 -2.17 -9.15
C PRO A 72 6.92 -2.27 -10.25
N ALA A 73 7.38 -2.37 -11.50
CA ALA A 73 6.55 -2.73 -12.65
C ALA A 73 5.73 -3.98 -12.31
N ALA A 74 4.41 -3.85 -12.35
CA ALA A 74 3.46 -4.84 -11.84
C ALA A 74 3.57 -6.17 -12.61
N THR A 75 4.10 -7.18 -11.93
CA THR A 75 3.88 -8.58 -12.30
C THR A 75 2.49 -9.01 -11.84
N GLY A 76 1.51 -9.02 -12.76
CA GLY A 76 0.34 -9.90 -12.73
C GLY A 76 -0.77 -9.68 -11.69
N VAL A 77 -0.76 -8.62 -10.87
CA VAL A 77 -1.84 -8.30 -9.92
C VAL A 77 -2.60 -7.08 -10.41
N PHE A 78 -3.94 -7.16 -10.45
CA PHE A 78 -4.79 -6.04 -10.82
C PHE A 78 -4.44 -4.78 -10.01
N ALA A 79 -4.24 -3.66 -10.69
CA ALA A 79 -4.03 -2.35 -10.09
C ALA A 79 -4.94 -1.31 -10.75
N ALA A 80 -5.68 -0.54 -9.95
CA ALA A 80 -6.45 0.61 -10.45
C ALA A 80 -5.51 1.72 -10.93
N ARG A 81 -5.87 2.37 -12.04
CA ARG A 81 -5.03 3.40 -12.66
C ARG A 81 -5.21 4.73 -11.94
N VAL A 82 -4.11 5.29 -11.46
CA VAL A 82 -4.04 6.56 -10.75
C VAL A 82 -3.80 7.74 -11.70
N GLY A 83 -3.43 7.48 -12.95
CA GLY A 83 -3.12 8.51 -13.95
C GLY A 83 -1.63 8.88 -13.92
N GLY A 84 -0.94 8.54 -15.00
CA GLY A 84 0.50 8.72 -15.16
C GLY A 84 1.31 7.43 -15.20
N GLU A 85 0.66 6.30 -15.46
CA GLU A 85 1.33 5.05 -15.78
C GLU A 85 2.07 5.15 -17.12
N ASP A 86 3.29 4.61 -17.17
CA ASP A 86 4.10 4.49 -18.40
C ASP A 86 4.78 3.10 -18.47
N PRO A 87 4.50 2.28 -19.50
CA PRO A 87 3.45 2.46 -20.50
C PRO A 87 2.07 2.31 -19.88
N ALA A 88 1.13 3.18 -20.26
CA ALA A 88 -0.26 3.06 -19.83
C ALA A 88 -0.87 1.77 -20.39
N PRO A 89 -1.53 0.93 -19.56
CA PRO A 89 -2.15 -0.29 -20.08
C PRO A 89 -3.29 0.05 -21.05
N GLU A 90 -3.57 -0.84 -22.01
CA GLU A 90 -4.60 -0.58 -23.02
C GLU A 90 -5.96 -0.29 -22.37
N SER A 91 -6.60 0.79 -22.80
CA SER A 91 -7.96 1.13 -22.39
C SER A 91 -8.96 0.36 -23.25
N GLY A 92 -10.07 -0.09 -22.67
CA GLY A 92 -11.12 -0.74 -23.44
C GLY A 92 -12.17 -1.47 -22.61
N PRO A 93 -13.17 -2.10 -23.25
CA PRO A 93 -14.26 -2.77 -22.58
C PRO A 93 -13.82 -3.92 -21.66
N ALA A 94 -12.73 -4.62 -22.02
CA ALA A 94 -12.17 -5.69 -21.20
C ALA A 94 -11.65 -5.16 -19.86
N ARG A 95 -10.87 -4.07 -19.91
CA ARG A 95 -10.39 -3.36 -18.72
C ARG A 95 -11.54 -2.87 -17.85
N LEU A 96 -12.53 -2.20 -18.45
CA LEU A 96 -13.68 -1.68 -17.69
C LEU A 96 -14.44 -2.80 -16.96
N ARG A 97 -14.57 -3.99 -17.56
CA ARG A 97 -15.17 -5.16 -16.88
C ARG A 97 -14.34 -5.63 -15.69
N GLU A 98 -13.03 -5.74 -15.87
CA GLU A 98 -12.09 -6.13 -14.81
C GLU A 98 -12.16 -5.15 -13.62
N VAL A 99 -12.09 -3.84 -13.91
CA VAL A 99 -12.17 -2.77 -12.91
C VAL A 99 -13.51 -2.79 -12.18
N ARG A 100 -14.63 -2.96 -12.90
CA ARG A 100 -15.95 -3.10 -12.27
C ARG A 100 -16.04 -4.34 -11.40
N GLY A 101 -15.41 -5.45 -11.79
CA GLY A 101 -15.30 -6.65 -10.96
C GLY A 101 -14.54 -6.39 -9.66
N ALA A 102 -13.39 -5.70 -9.74
CA ALA A 102 -12.62 -5.29 -8.57
C ALA A 102 -13.41 -4.32 -7.68
N TRP A 103 -14.18 -3.40 -8.26
CA TRP A 103 -15.09 -2.52 -7.52
C TRP A 103 -16.18 -3.29 -6.78
N GLN A 104 -16.83 -4.28 -7.42
CA GLN A 104 -17.79 -5.15 -6.73
C GLN A 104 -17.15 -5.91 -5.58
N GLY A 105 -15.94 -6.46 -5.78
CA GLY A 105 -15.17 -7.09 -4.70
C GLY A 105 -14.88 -6.14 -3.53
N LEU A 106 -14.62 -4.86 -3.82
CA LEU A 106 -14.43 -3.85 -2.79
C LEU A 106 -15.73 -3.55 -2.03
N LEU A 107 -16.87 -3.46 -2.71
CA LEU A 107 -18.18 -3.29 -2.06
C LEU A 107 -18.54 -4.49 -1.17
N GLU A 108 -18.20 -5.72 -1.58
CA GLU A 108 -18.34 -6.90 -0.72
C GLU A 108 -17.42 -6.84 0.49
N LEU A 109 -16.17 -6.38 0.33
CA LEU A 109 -15.27 -6.14 1.45
C LEU A 109 -15.86 -5.13 2.44
N ARG A 110 -16.46 -4.03 1.96
CA ARG A 110 -17.18 -3.06 2.80
C ARG A 110 -18.31 -3.73 3.58
N ARG A 111 -19.16 -4.50 2.89
CA ARG A 111 -20.28 -5.24 3.50
C ARG A 111 -19.82 -6.19 4.60
N MET A 112 -18.68 -6.85 4.42
CA MET A 112 -18.16 -7.83 5.38
C MET A 112 -17.41 -7.20 6.57
N THR A 113 -16.81 -6.02 6.39
CA THR A 113 -15.89 -5.43 7.38
C THR A 113 -16.45 -4.23 8.11
N ASN A 114 -17.45 -3.55 7.55
CA ASN A 114 -18.16 -2.48 8.25
C ASN A 114 -19.11 -3.10 9.28
N PRO A 115 -19.15 -2.62 10.54
CA PRO A 115 -19.93 -3.24 11.62
C PRO A 115 -21.43 -3.39 11.36
N ASP A 116 -22.01 -2.52 10.53
CA ASP A 116 -23.41 -2.52 10.12
C ASP A 116 -23.62 -3.01 8.69
N GLY A 117 -22.56 -3.50 8.03
CA GLY A 117 -22.59 -3.96 6.65
C GLY A 117 -22.78 -2.86 5.61
N ALA A 118 -22.65 -1.58 5.98
CA ALA A 118 -22.83 -0.45 5.07
C ALA A 118 -21.84 -0.52 3.89
N THR A 119 -22.34 -0.39 2.66
CA THR A 119 -21.50 -0.41 1.44
C THR A 119 -21.20 0.98 0.89
N ASP A 120 -21.85 2.01 1.41
CA ASP A 120 -21.70 3.41 1.03
C ASP A 120 -20.52 4.10 1.73
N ARG A 121 -19.83 3.40 2.66
CA ARG A 121 -18.69 3.96 3.41
C ARG A 121 -17.41 3.17 3.18
N PRO A 122 -16.27 3.87 2.96
CA PRO A 122 -14.99 3.19 2.79
C PRO A 122 -14.57 2.40 4.03
N CYS A 123 -14.14 1.16 3.83
CA CYS A 123 -13.71 0.25 4.89
C CYS A 123 -12.24 0.47 5.29
N GLY A 124 -11.74 -0.30 6.26
CA GLY A 124 -10.37 -0.19 6.76
C GLY A 124 -9.28 -0.33 5.69
N TRP A 125 -9.46 -1.27 4.74
CA TRP A 125 -8.52 -1.42 3.63
C TRP A 125 -8.41 -0.17 2.76
N GLU A 126 -9.52 0.49 2.44
CA GLU A 126 -9.52 1.70 1.61
C GLU A 126 -8.82 2.86 2.31
N ARG A 127 -9.01 2.99 3.63
CA ARG A 127 -8.35 4.01 4.45
C ARG A 127 -6.84 3.82 4.50
N ALA A 128 -6.35 2.59 4.41
CA ALA A 128 -4.92 2.29 4.31
C ALA A 128 -4.36 2.46 2.88
N HIS A 129 -5.21 2.59 1.86
CA HIS A 129 -4.83 2.61 0.44
C HIS A 129 -5.57 3.70 -0.35
N LEU A 130 -5.62 4.91 0.20
CA LEU A 130 -6.51 5.98 -0.29
C LEU A 130 -6.39 6.26 -1.78
N VAL A 131 -5.17 6.37 -2.31
CA VAL A 131 -4.93 6.66 -3.73
C VAL A 131 -5.52 5.57 -4.61
N ARG A 132 -5.28 4.30 -4.27
CA ARG A 132 -5.80 3.15 -5.04
C ARG A 132 -7.31 3.05 -4.93
N ALA A 133 -7.87 3.30 -3.75
CA ALA A 133 -9.32 3.25 -3.53
C ALA A 133 -10.06 4.35 -4.32
N ALA A 134 -9.56 5.59 -4.30
CA ALA A 134 -10.13 6.68 -5.08
C ALA A 134 -9.99 6.43 -6.59
N ALA A 135 -8.82 6.00 -7.05
CA ALA A 135 -8.59 5.64 -8.44
C ALA A 135 -9.54 4.52 -8.92
N LEU A 136 -9.75 3.48 -8.10
CA LEU A 136 -10.65 2.38 -8.44
C LEU A 136 -12.09 2.85 -8.61
N ALA A 137 -12.58 3.72 -7.72
CA ALA A 137 -13.93 4.29 -7.82
C ALA A 137 -14.10 5.10 -9.11
N LEU A 138 -13.09 5.92 -9.46
CA LEU A 138 -13.11 6.73 -10.67
C LEU A 138 -13.06 5.87 -11.95
N GLU A 139 -12.13 4.92 -12.00
CA GLU A 139 -11.99 4.03 -13.16
C GLU A 139 -13.24 3.15 -13.36
N ALA A 140 -13.85 2.65 -12.28
CA ALA A 140 -15.07 1.83 -12.33
C ALA A 140 -16.28 2.61 -12.86
N ALA A 141 -16.35 3.91 -12.56
CA ALA A 141 -17.35 4.84 -13.08
C ALA A 141 -17.06 5.28 -14.53
N GLY A 142 -15.91 4.88 -15.10
CA GLY A 142 -15.56 5.17 -16.49
C GLY A 142 -14.84 6.51 -16.69
N HIS A 143 -14.36 7.15 -15.62
CA HIS A 143 -13.47 8.29 -15.79
C HIS A 143 -12.18 7.83 -16.46
N ARG A 144 -11.63 8.66 -17.36
CA ARG A 144 -10.38 8.33 -18.06
C ARG A 144 -9.18 8.73 -17.18
N PRO A 145 -8.26 7.82 -16.86
CA PRO A 145 -7.00 8.18 -16.20
C PRO A 145 -6.13 8.99 -17.16
N ALA A 146 -5.39 9.96 -16.63
CA ALA A 146 -4.45 10.75 -17.41
C ALA A 146 -3.32 9.86 -17.95
N THR A 147 -3.01 9.99 -19.24
CA THR A 147 -1.86 9.36 -19.91
C THR A 147 -0.94 10.45 -20.43
N GLU A 148 0.27 10.10 -20.88
CA GLU A 148 1.13 11.09 -21.54
C GLU A 148 0.44 11.66 -22.79
N GLY A 149 0.35 12.98 -22.87
CA GLY A 149 -0.25 13.68 -24.02
C GLY A 149 -1.78 13.75 -24.05
N GLU A 150 -2.50 13.03 -23.18
CA GLU A 150 -3.97 13.08 -23.11
C GLU A 150 -4.48 13.51 -21.73
N GLY A 151 -5.56 14.29 -21.73
CA GLY A 151 -6.24 14.70 -20.51
C GLY A 151 -6.92 13.52 -19.79
N GLY A 152 -7.02 13.60 -18.47
CA GLY A 152 -7.70 12.62 -17.63
C GLY A 152 -7.54 12.94 -16.15
N TYR A 153 -8.13 12.11 -15.29
CA TYR A 153 -7.93 12.29 -13.86
C TYR A 153 -6.53 11.83 -13.45
N ARG A 154 -5.98 12.47 -12.42
CA ARG A 154 -4.77 12.02 -11.75
C ARG A 154 -4.95 12.08 -10.24
N VAL A 155 -4.81 10.94 -9.58
CA VAL A 155 -4.89 10.80 -8.13
C VAL A 155 -3.48 10.84 -7.54
N ARG A 156 -3.27 11.66 -6.52
CA ARG A 156 -1.99 11.81 -5.82
C ARG A 156 -2.19 11.79 -4.31
N GLU A 157 -1.13 11.38 -3.62
CA GLU A 157 -1.02 11.59 -2.18
C GLU A 157 -0.96 13.08 -1.87
N THR A 158 -1.33 13.43 -0.64
CA THR A 158 -1.22 14.80 -0.14
C THR A 158 -0.46 14.81 1.18
N PRO A 159 0.04 15.99 1.61
CA PRO A 159 0.58 16.14 2.96
C PRO A 159 -0.44 15.86 4.07
N GLN A 160 -1.75 15.83 3.76
CA GLN A 160 -2.79 15.45 4.69
C GLN A 160 -2.95 13.92 4.65
N PRO A 161 -2.60 13.20 5.73
CA PRO A 161 -2.48 11.73 5.69
C PRO A 161 -3.80 11.00 5.42
N GLU A 162 -4.94 11.67 5.63
CA GLU A 162 -6.28 11.10 5.43
C GLU A 162 -6.95 11.55 4.12
N ALA A 163 -6.21 12.23 3.23
CA ALA A 163 -6.78 12.79 2.01
C ALA A 163 -5.90 12.57 0.77
N VAL A 164 -6.57 12.47 -0.38
CA VAL A 164 -5.95 12.40 -1.71
C VAL A 164 -6.30 13.64 -2.52
N ALA A 165 -5.38 14.02 -3.41
CA ALA A 165 -5.62 15.07 -4.39
C ALA A 165 -6.03 14.42 -5.72
N VAL A 166 -7.11 14.91 -6.33
CA VAL A 166 -7.55 14.50 -7.66
C VAL A 166 -7.49 15.70 -8.59
N TYR A 167 -6.63 15.58 -9.60
CA TYR A 167 -6.50 16.53 -10.68
C TYR A 167 -7.31 16.07 -11.88
N GLY A 168 -7.68 17.00 -12.75
CA GLY A 168 -8.42 16.74 -13.98
C GLY A 168 -8.15 17.83 -15.02
N PRO A 169 -8.49 17.60 -16.29
CA PRO A 169 -8.17 18.52 -17.39
C PRO A 169 -8.96 19.82 -17.34
N ASP A 170 -10.18 19.78 -16.80
CA ASP A 170 -11.07 20.94 -16.71
C ASP A 170 -12.04 20.82 -15.52
N GLY A 171 -12.77 21.90 -15.24
CA GLY A 171 -13.71 21.95 -14.12
C GLY A 171 -14.94 21.05 -14.29
N GLY A 172 -15.33 20.68 -15.51
CA GLY A 172 -16.40 19.73 -15.77
C GLY A 172 -15.98 18.31 -15.38
N ALA A 173 -14.79 17.90 -15.81
CA ALA A 173 -14.18 16.62 -15.44
C ALA A 173 -13.99 16.52 -13.91
N LEU A 174 -13.51 17.59 -13.26
CA LEU A 174 -13.38 17.64 -11.79
C LEU A 174 -14.75 17.48 -11.10
N ARG A 175 -15.80 18.18 -11.54
CA ARG A 175 -17.14 18.01 -10.94
C ARG A 175 -17.68 16.58 -11.10
N ALA A 176 -17.43 15.93 -12.24
CA ALA A 176 -17.84 14.55 -12.46
C ALA A 176 -17.07 13.55 -11.55
N CYS A 177 -15.77 13.79 -11.35
CA CYS A 177 -14.96 13.03 -10.40
C CYS A 177 -15.47 13.23 -8.96
N ALA A 178 -15.78 14.47 -8.57
CA ALA A 178 -16.32 14.80 -7.26
C ALA A 178 -17.62 14.04 -6.97
N ALA A 179 -18.60 14.11 -7.87
CA ALA A 179 -19.88 13.41 -7.73
C ALA A 179 -19.70 11.88 -7.59
N THR A 180 -18.73 11.31 -8.31
CA THR A 180 -18.42 9.87 -8.24
C THR A 180 -17.82 9.49 -6.89
N LEU A 181 -16.86 10.27 -6.41
CA LEU A 181 -16.22 10.04 -5.11
C LEU A 181 -17.23 10.25 -3.96
N GLU A 182 -18.08 11.25 -4.04
CA GLU A 182 -19.16 11.47 -3.06
C GLU A 182 -20.13 10.29 -3.01
N GLY A 183 -20.56 9.79 -4.17
CA GLY A 183 -21.38 8.57 -4.28
C GLY A 183 -20.67 7.31 -3.77
N ALA A 184 -19.34 7.28 -3.81
CA ALA A 184 -18.51 6.21 -3.27
C ALA A 184 -18.22 6.33 -1.76
N GLY A 185 -18.74 7.36 -1.08
CA GLY A 185 -18.58 7.55 0.37
C GLY A 185 -17.44 8.47 0.77
N TRP A 186 -16.96 9.32 -0.13
CA TRP A 186 -15.93 10.31 0.16
C TRP A 186 -16.55 11.68 0.48
N GLN A 187 -15.81 12.50 1.20
CA GLN A 187 -16.03 13.93 1.34
C GLN A 187 -15.07 14.62 0.39
N VAL A 188 -15.58 15.51 -0.44
CA VAL A 188 -14.80 16.15 -1.50
C VAL A 188 -14.90 17.66 -1.36
N GLY A 189 -13.76 18.35 -1.38
CA GLY A 189 -13.68 19.81 -1.45
C GLY A 189 -12.87 20.23 -2.67
N GLU A 190 -13.28 21.30 -3.34
CA GLU A 190 -12.50 21.87 -4.43
C GLU A 190 -11.51 22.91 -3.91
N TYR A 191 -10.26 22.81 -4.36
CA TYR A 191 -9.16 23.68 -3.98
C TYR A 191 -8.45 24.21 -5.22
N THR A 192 -7.77 25.34 -5.05
CA THR A 192 -6.90 25.92 -6.08
C THR A 192 -5.51 26.09 -5.50
N GLU A 193 -4.51 25.52 -6.17
CA GLU A 193 -3.12 25.70 -5.77
C GLU A 193 -2.73 27.19 -5.82
N PRO A 194 -2.14 27.75 -4.75
CA PRO A 194 -1.82 29.18 -4.72
C PRO A 194 -0.84 29.62 -5.81
N ARG A 195 0.15 28.77 -6.14
CA ARG A 195 1.24 29.10 -7.09
C ARG A 195 0.87 28.86 -8.53
N THR A 196 0.36 27.66 -8.84
CA THR A 196 0.07 27.25 -10.23
C THR A 196 -1.33 27.64 -10.67
N ARG A 197 -2.21 28.02 -9.72
CA ARG A 197 -3.64 28.23 -9.93
C ARG A 197 -4.37 26.99 -10.47
N THR A 198 -3.74 25.82 -10.37
CA THR A 198 -4.32 24.54 -10.77
C THR A 198 -5.45 24.18 -9.81
N ARG A 199 -6.62 23.86 -10.37
CA ARG A 199 -7.77 23.37 -9.61
C ARG A 199 -7.62 21.87 -9.37
N TYR A 200 -7.95 21.43 -8.17
CA TYR A 200 -7.94 20.02 -7.80
C TYR A 200 -9.00 19.76 -6.73
N LEU A 201 -9.37 18.49 -6.58
CA LEU A 201 -10.22 18.05 -5.48
C LEU A 201 -9.35 17.50 -4.37
N LEU A 202 -9.67 17.85 -3.14
CA LEU A 202 -9.19 17.16 -1.96
C LEU A 202 -10.30 16.21 -1.48
N ALA A 203 -10.03 14.91 -1.46
CA ALA A 203 -11.01 13.88 -1.10
C ALA A 203 -10.54 13.06 0.10
N SER A 204 -11.42 12.89 1.08
CA SER A 204 -11.17 12.05 2.27
C SER A 204 -12.33 11.08 2.52
N PRO A 205 -12.09 9.86 3.02
CA PRO A 205 -13.17 8.93 3.35
C PRO A 205 -14.09 9.46 4.46
N ARG A 206 -15.41 9.35 4.28
CA ARG A 206 -16.37 9.70 5.36
C ARG A 206 -16.09 8.88 6.60
N ARG A 207 -16.11 9.51 7.77
CA ARG A 207 -15.85 8.85 9.07
C ARG A 207 -17.11 8.23 9.72
N LYS A 208 -18.30 8.57 9.22
CA LYS A 208 -19.60 8.16 9.78
C LYS A 208 -20.54 7.74 8.67
#